data_AF-A0A2M7FSS9-F1
#
_entry.id   AF-A0A2M7FSS9-F1
#
_cell.length_a   1.000
_cell.length_b   1.000
_cell.length_c   1.000
_cell.angle_alpha   90.00
_cell.angle_beta   90.00
_cell.angle_gamma   90.00
#
_symmetry.space_group_name_H-M   'P 1'
#
loop_
_entity.id
_entity.type
_entity.pdbx_description
1 polymer ?
#
loop_
_entity_poly.entity_id
_entity_poly.type
_entity_poly.pdbx_seq_one_letter_code
_entity_poly.pdbx_strand_id
1 'polypeptide(L)'
;MAYAKGGKSRILPFIPDRTRHGYGLSIKAVGDIIEGDGFKTTSFPDFSPKLILTVDNGIVAHEAASVLAKKGIDLVITDHHQVSDTLPEAKVILHTTATSGAGIAWIFSLYLLEENQF
;
A
#
# COMPACT_ATOMS: atom_id res chain seq x y z
N MET A 1 7.39 4.85 -13.44
CA MET A 1 6.10 5.57 -13.37
C MET A 1 4.98 4.54 -13.38
N ALA A 2 3.99 4.67 -12.49
CA ALA A 2 2.75 3.90 -12.60
C ALA A 2 1.74 4.68 -13.46
N TYR A 3 0.96 3.99 -14.29
CA TYR A 3 0.01 4.59 -15.22
C TYR A 3 -1.42 4.31 -14.76
N ALA A 4 -2.26 5.34 -14.70
CA ALA A 4 -3.70 5.22 -14.54
C ALA A 4 -4.37 5.53 -15.89
N LYS A 5 -5.06 4.56 -16.47
CA LYS A 5 -5.78 4.75 -17.73
C LYS A 5 -6.92 5.75 -17.53
N GLY A 6 -6.88 6.88 -18.24
CA GLY A 6 -7.93 7.91 -18.21
C GLY A 6 -8.01 8.78 -16.95
N GLY A 7 -7.11 8.59 -15.98
CA GLY A 7 -7.11 9.32 -14.70
C GLY A 7 -6.05 10.44 -14.63
N LYS A 8 -6.35 11.52 -13.89
CA LYS A 8 -5.36 12.54 -13.47
C LYS A 8 -4.64 12.19 -12.17
N SER A 9 -4.94 11.04 -11.58
CA SER A 9 -4.38 10.62 -10.29
C SER A 9 -2.90 10.30 -10.40
N ARG A 10 -2.09 10.93 -9.55
CA ARG A 10 -0.67 10.61 -9.42
C ARG A 10 -0.51 9.35 -8.58
N ILE A 11 0.04 8.30 -9.18
CA ILE A 11 0.36 7.04 -8.51
C ILE A 11 1.87 6.90 -8.50
N LEU A 12 2.46 6.82 -7.31
CA LEU A 12 3.90 6.62 -7.16
C LEU A 12 4.15 5.34 -6.37
N PRO A 13 4.96 4.41 -6.90
CA PRO A 13 5.40 3.26 -6.12
C PRO A 13 6.36 3.71 -5.03
N PHE A 14 6.29 3.03 -3.89
CA PHE A 14 7.28 3.13 -2.82
C PHE A 14 7.69 1.72 -2.42
N ILE A 15 8.98 1.42 -2.52
CA ILE A 15 9.55 0.13 -2.10
C ILE A 15 10.41 0.39 -0.86
N PRO A 16 10.05 -0.17 0.31
CA PRO A 16 10.86 0.00 1.51
C PRO A 16 12.26 -0.58 1.32
N ASP A 17 13.29 0.21 1.66
CA ASP A 17 14.64 -0.32 1.88
C ASP A 17 14.65 -1.29 3.08
N ARG A 18 15.04 -2.54 2.83
CA ARG A 18 15.01 -3.62 3.83
C ARG A 18 15.94 -3.36 5.02
N THR A 19 17.07 -2.69 4.78
CA THR A 19 18.09 -2.44 5.83
C THR A 19 17.66 -1.27 6.71
N ARG A 20 17.13 -0.20 6.10
CA ARG A 20 16.75 1.02 6.79
C ARG A 20 15.38 0.91 7.46
N HIS A 21 14.38 0.39 6.73
CA HIS A 21 12.99 0.36 7.17
C HIS A 21 12.57 -0.96 7.80
N GLY A 22 13.27 -2.05 7.50
CA GLY A 22 12.81 -3.40 7.81
C GLY A 22 11.81 -3.92 6.77
N TYR A 23 10.95 -4.85 7.18
CA TYR A 23 10.00 -5.53 6.29
C TYR A 23 8.61 -4.89 6.33
N GLY A 24 7.96 -4.81 5.17
CA GLY A 24 6.57 -4.39 5.01
C GLY A 24 6.31 -2.91 5.35
N LEU A 25 5.05 -2.61 5.65
CA LEU A 25 4.58 -1.28 6.06
C LEU A 25 5.04 -0.96 7.49
N SER A 26 6.33 -0.69 7.69
CA SER A 26 6.88 -0.32 8.99
C SER A 26 6.67 1.16 9.32
N ILE A 27 6.78 1.52 10.60
CA ILE A 27 6.72 2.93 11.04
C ILE A 27 7.77 3.80 10.36
N LYS A 28 8.98 3.27 10.15
CA LYS A 28 10.05 4.01 9.46
C LYS A 28 9.68 4.27 8.00
N ALA A 29 9.17 3.25 7.30
CA ALA A 29 8.70 3.40 5.92
C ALA A 29 7.56 4.42 5.82
N VAL A 30 6.60 4.35 6.73
CA VAL A 30 5.48 5.29 6.79
C VAL A 30 5.94 6.72 7.12
N GLY A 31 6.93 6.88 8.01
CA GLY A 31 7.56 8.17 8.29
C GLY A 31 8.11 8.81 7.01
N ASP A 32 8.94 8.07 6.27
CA ASP A 32 9.49 8.51 4.98
C ASP A 32 8.42 8.89 3.95
N ILE A 33 7.30 8.17 3.91
CA ILE A 33 6.19 8.47 3.01
C ILE A 33 5.48 9.75 3.42
N ILE A 34 5.21 9.94 4.72
CA ILE A 34 4.48 11.10 5.25
C ILE A 34 5.33 12.37 5.16
N GLU A 35 6.63 12.27 5.43
CA GLU A 35 7.57 13.38 5.41
C GLU A 35 7.99 13.78 3.98
N GLY A 36 7.66 12.95 2.98
CA GLY A 36 7.97 13.16 1.56
C GLY A 36 9.36 12.65 1.15
N ASP A 37 10.18 12.22 2.12
CA ASP A 37 11.52 11.64 1.93
C ASP A 37 11.52 10.48 0.94
N GLY A 38 10.47 9.66 0.94
CA GLY A 38 10.29 8.55 0.00
C GLY A 38 10.17 8.95 -1.47
N PHE A 39 9.89 10.23 -1.77
CA PHE A 39 9.63 10.72 -3.12
C PHE A 39 10.57 11.84 -3.57
N LYS A 40 11.49 12.31 -2.70
CA LYS A 40 12.42 13.44 -2.96
C LYS A 40 13.23 13.29 -4.25
N THR A 41 13.58 12.06 -4.63
CA THR A 41 14.39 11.78 -5.84
C THR A 41 13.55 11.53 -7.10
N THR A 42 12.22 11.54 -6.96
CA THR A 42 11.28 11.37 -8.08
C THR A 42 11.02 12.71 -8.76
N SER A 43 10.32 12.69 -9.89
CA SER A 43 9.81 13.91 -10.53
C SER A 43 8.69 14.63 -9.74
N PHE A 44 8.32 14.11 -8.56
CA PHE A 44 7.25 14.63 -7.70
C PHE A 44 7.73 14.71 -6.24
N PRO A 45 8.71 15.56 -5.91
CA PRO A 45 9.29 15.65 -4.57
C PRO A 45 8.28 16.08 -3.50
N ASP A 46 7.25 16.84 -3.87
CA ASP A 46 6.20 17.32 -2.96
C ASP A 46 4.99 16.36 -2.88
N PHE A 47 5.16 15.11 -3.31
CA PHE A 47 4.07 14.14 -3.30
C PHE A 47 3.68 13.77 -1.87
N SER A 48 2.41 13.98 -1.54
CA SER A 48 1.81 13.56 -0.28
C SER A 48 0.58 12.69 -0.57
N PRO A 49 0.60 11.38 -0.25
CA PRO A 49 -0.51 10.49 -0.55
C PRO A 49 -1.71 10.77 0.38
N LYS A 50 -2.92 10.68 -0.19
CA LYS A 50 -4.18 10.58 0.57
C LYS A 50 -4.66 9.13 0.74
N LEU A 51 -4.07 8.23 -0.05
CA LEU A 51 -4.34 6.81 -0.06
C LEU A 51 -3.00 6.07 -0.19
N ILE A 52 -2.80 5.06 0.64
CA ILE A 52 -1.75 4.07 0.51
C ILE A 52 -2.41 2.73 0.20
N LEU A 53 -1.96 2.09 -0.88
CA LEU A 53 -2.32 0.74 -1.27
C LEU A 53 -1.09 -0.15 -1.07
N THR A 54 -1.13 -1.07 -0.12
CA THR A 54 -0.03 -2.03 0.05
C THR A 54 -0.16 -3.17 -0.94
N VAL A 55 0.99 -3.75 -1.32
CA VAL A 55 1.08 -4.98 -2.10
C VAL A 55 2.04 -5.90 -1.38
N ASP A 56 1.59 -7.12 -1.09
CA ASP A 56 2.39 -8.18 -0.48
C ASP A 56 2.89 -7.85 0.95
N ASN A 57 2.21 -6.93 1.64
CA ASN A 57 2.51 -6.59 3.02
C ASN A 57 1.33 -5.86 3.69
N GLY A 58 1.43 -5.70 5.00
CA GLY A 58 0.55 -4.82 5.79
C GLY A 58 -0.40 -5.55 6.73
N ILE A 59 -0.65 -6.85 6.56
CA ILE A 59 -1.68 -7.58 7.33
C ILE A 59 -1.42 -7.64 8.84
N VAL A 60 -0.18 -7.42 9.27
CA VAL A 60 0.24 -7.33 10.68
C VAL A 60 0.72 -5.92 11.07
N ALA A 61 0.56 -4.91 10.21
CA ALA A 61 1.14 -3.58 10.37
C ALA A 61 0.27 -2.64 11.23
N HIS A 62 -0.12 -3.09 12.42
CA HIS A 62 -1.06 -2.39 13.32
C HIS A 62 -0.64 -0.97 13.68
N GLU A 63 0.62 -0.78 14.05
CA GLU A 63 1.13 0.52 14.49
C GLU A 63 1.12 1.53 13.32
N ALA A 64 1.61 1.09 12.15
CA ALA A 64 1.64 1.89 10.94
C ALA A 64 0.24 2.27 10.46
N ALA A 65 -0.69 1.32 10.50
CA ALA A 65 -2.09 1.55 10.19
C ALA A 65 -2.71 2.64 11.08
N SER A 66 -2.48 2.56 12.40
CA SER A 66 -2.97 3.58 13.35
C SER A 66 -2.36 4.96 13.10
N VAL A 67 -1.08 5.05 12.74
CA VAL A 67 -0.43 6.32 12.39
C VAL A 67 -1.05 6.93 11.13
N LEU A 68 -1.30 6.13 10.09
CA LEU A 68 -1.92 6.58 8.86
C LEU A 68 -3.36 7.08 9.10
N ALA A 69 -4.14 6.34 9.88
CA ALA A 69 -5.49 6.73 10.28
C ALA A 69 -5.51 8.09 11.01
N LYS A 70 -4.60 8.29 11.98
CA LYS A 70 -4.45 9.57 12.70
C LYS A 70 -4.05 10.73 11.79
N LYS A 71 -3.36 10.46 10.68
CA LYS A 71 -2.98 11.46 9.67
C LYS A 71 -4.06 11.67 8.60
N GLY A 72 -5.18 10.94 8.67
CA GLY A 72 -6.24 11.00 7.67
C GLY A 72 -5.79 10.48 6.30
N ILE A 73 -4.85 9.52 6.28
CA ILE A 73 -4.41 8.84 5.07
C ILE A 73 -5.11 7.50 5.03
N ASP A 74 -5.89 7.27 3.98
CA ASP A 74 -6.58 5.99 3.80
C ASP A 74 -5.59 4.88 3.53
N LEU A 75 -5.83 3.71 4.11
CA LEU A 75 -5.03 2.52 3.92
C LEU A 75 -5.89 1.41 3.30
N VAL A 76 -5.43 0.86 2.19
CA VAL A 76 -5.94 -0.38 1.60
C VAL A 76 -4.82 -1.41 1.65
N ILE A 77 -5.10 -2.57 2.22
CA ILE A 77 -4.12 -3.65 2.37
C ILE A 77 -4.42 -4.74 1.34
N THR A 78 -3.40 -5.13 0.58
CA THR A 78 -3.43 -6.38 -0.21
C THR A 78 -2.26 -7.26 0.23
N ASP A 79 -2.57 -8.42 0.82
CA ASP A 79 -1.56 -9.26 1.47
C ASP A 79 -2.00 -10.73 1.50
N HIS A 80 -1.07 -11.64 1.65
CA HIS A 80 -1.30 -13.09 1.67
C HIS A 80 -0.60 -13.81 2.84
N HIS A 81 0.18 -13.07 3.64
CA HIS A 81 0.89 -13.61 4.81
C HIS A 81 -0.08 -14.04 5.93
N GLN A 82 0.44 -14.76 6.92
CA GLN A 82 -0.37 -15.17 8.08
C GLN A 82 -0.93 -13.96 8.84
N VAL A 83 -2.22 -14.01 9.13
CA VAL A 83 -2.92 -12.99 9.91
C VAL A 83 -2.58 -13.12 11.40
N SER A 84 -2.59 -12.01 12.13
CA SER A 84 -2.59 -12.02 13.59
C SER A 84 -4.01 -12.17 14.16
N ASP A 85 -4.13 -12.27 15.48
CA ASP A 85 -5.43 -12.37 16.19
C ASP A 85 -6.39 -11.20 15.90
N THR A 86 -5.84 -10.05 15.55
CA THR A 86 -6.59 -8.85 15.17
C THR A 86 -6.13 -8.34 13.81
N LEU A 87 -6.97 -7.55 13.15
CA LEU A 87 -6.68 -6.91 11.87
C LEU A 87 -6.28 -5.44 12.08
N PRO A 88 -5.33 -4.91 11.29
CA PRO A 88 -4.94 -3.51 11.34
C PRO A 88 -6.06 -2.58 10.87
N GLU A 89 -6.01 -1.32 11.32
CA GLU A 89 -6.98 -0.29 10.95
C GLU A 89 -6.79 0.14 9.47
N ALA A 90 -7.56 -0.45 8.57
CA ALA A 90 -7.55 -0.14 7.14
C ALA A 90 -8.97 0.05 6.63
N LYS A 91 -9.13 0.86 5.57
CA LYS A 91 -10.41 1.04 4.88
C LYS A 91 -10.89 -0.25 4.23
N VAL A 92 -9.96 -0.99 3.65
CA VAL A 92 -10.22 -2.28 2.98
C VAL A 92 -9.01 -3.18 3.21
N ILE A 93 -9.27 -4.47 3.45
CA ILE A 93 -8.26 -5.53 3.50
C ILE A 93 -8.67 -6.61 2.50
N LEU A 94 -7.84 -6.84 1.49
CA LEU A 94 -7.95 -7.96 0.57
C LEU A 94 -6.88 -8.98 0.95
N HIS A 95 -7.33 -10.14 1.41
CA HIS A 95 -6.44 -11.18 1.90
C HIS A 95 -6.86 -12.57 1.43
N THR A 96 -5.88 -13.37 1.01
CA THR A 96 -6.05 -14.80 0.76
C THR A 96 -4.68 -15.48 0.80
N THR A 97 -4.60 -16.69 1.33
CA THR A 97 -3.38 -17.51 1.30
C THR A 97 -3.30 -18.39 0.04
N ALA A 98 -4.30 -18.34 -0.85
CA ALA A 98 -4.39 -19.20 -2.03
C ALA A 98 -3.49 -18.73 -3.19
N THR A 99 -2.96 -17.52 -3.13
CA THR A 99 -2.05 -16.96 -4.14
C THR A 99 -1.04 -16.02 -3.49
N SER A 100 -0.08 -15.49 -4.26
CA SER A 100 0.91 -14.51 -3.78
C SER A 100 0.33 -13.09 -3.72
N GLY A 101 1.00 -12.16 -3.04
CA GLY A 101 0.59 -10.75 -3.07
C GLY A 101 0.50 -10.17 -4.49
N ALA A 102 1.37 -10.60 -5.41
CA ALA A 102 1.27 -10.24 -6.83
C ALA A 102 -0.01 -10.79 -7.49
N GLY A 103 -0.43 -12.01 -7.14
CA GLY A 103 -1.68 -12.59 -7.61
C GLY A 103 -2.91 -11.82 -7.11
N ILE A 104 -2.90 -11.41 -5.84
CA ILE A 104 -3.97 -10.55 -5.28
C ILE A 104 -3.99 -9.20 -6.01
N ALA A 105 -2.85 -8.55 -6.21
CA ALA A 105 -2.76 -7.28 -6.91
C ALA A 105 -3.25 -7.38 -8.37
N TRP A 106 -2.95 -8.49 -9.07
CA TRP A 106 -3.44 -8.74 -10.41
C TRP A 106 -4.97 -8.89 -10.44
N ILE A 107 -5.55 -9.74 -9.59
CA ILE A 107 -7.01 -9.92 -9.48
C ILE A 107 -7.69 -8.59 -9.12
N PHE A 108 -7.12 -7.85 -8.16
CA PHE A 108 -7.63 -6.54 -7.76
C PHE A 108 -7.63 -5.57 -8.94
N SER A 109 -6.56 -5.56 -9.74
CA SER A 109 -6.49 -4.70 -10.93
C SER A 109 -7.52 -5.06 -11.99
N LEU A 110 -7.81 -6.35 -12.21
CA LEU A 110 -8.86 -6.79 -13.13
C LEU A 110 -10.24 -6.31 -12.67
N TYR A 111 -10.51 -6.43 -11.37
CA TYR A 111 -11.77 -5.95 -10.79
C TYR A 111 -11.95 -4.44 -10.98
N LEU A 112 -10.88 -3.65 -10.79
CA LEU A 112 -10.91 -2.21 -11.00
C LEU A 112 -11.06 -1.80 -12.46
N LEU A 113 -10.65 -2.64 -13.41
CA LEU A 113 -10.77 -2.38 -14.84
C LEU A 113 -12.13 -2.80 -15.43
N GLU A 114 -13.04 -3.34 -14.59
CA GLU A 114 -14.31 -3.93 -15.03
C GLU A 114 -14.14 -5.02 -16.11
N GLU A 115 -12.97 -5.65 -16.20
CA GLU A 115 -12.68 -6.74 -17.15
C GLU A 115 -13.28 -8.09 -16.69
N ASN A 116 -14.42 -8.05 -15.98
CA ASN A 116 -15.14 -9.23 -15.51
C ASN A 116 -15.98 -9.85 -16.64
N GLN A 117 -15.29 -10.43 -17.63
CA GLN A 117 -15.84 -11.36 -18.61
C GLN A 117 -15.06 -12.68 -18.51
N PHE A 118 -15.20 -13.39 -17.38
CA PHE A 118 -14.83 -14.79 -17.26
C PHE A 118 -16.09 -15.64 -17.18
#